data_AF-A0AAD6I802-F1
#
_entry.id   AF-A0AAD6I802-F1
#
_cell.length_a   1.000
_cell.length_b   1.000
_cell.length_c   1.000
_cell.angle_alpha   90.00
_cell.angle_beta   90.00
_cell.angle_gamma   90.00
#
_symmetry.space_group_name_H-M   'P 1'
#
loop_
_entity.id
_entity.type
_entity.pdbx_description
1 polymer ?
#
loop_
_entity_poly.entity_id
_entity_poly.type
_entity_poly.pdbx_seq_one_letter_code
_entity_poly.pdbx_strand_id
1 'polypeptide(L)'
;MEMFDQLVTADIPSMEPSSQVKTPLLHHQKQVFWFMTQKEKPRAFGPKEEDNNSLWRIEIQSNGSKRYKDIISGVVVDQEPPQILGGLLADMMGLGKTLSLALSSLKESREWTRQMPNRHLVRQTPGIRNTKTTLLVMPLSAVNNWVA
;
A
#
# COMPACT_ATOMS: atom_id res chain seq x y z
N MET A 1 -25.00 -5.75 -7.34
CA MET A 1 -24.78 -6.53 -6.11
C MET A 1 -23.65 -7.55 -6.25
N GLU A 2 -23.07 -7.74 -7.45
CA GLU A 2 -22.07 -8.80 -7.74
C GLU A 2 -20.59 -8.42 -7.51
N MET A 3 -20.26 -7.14 -7.26
CA MET A 3 -18.87 -6.70 -7.07
C MET A 3 -18.27 -7.18 -5.73
N PHE A 4 -19.11 -7.36 -4.71
CA PHE A 4 -18.66 -7.77 -3.37
C PHE A 4 -18.48 -9.29 -3.26
N ASP A 5 -19.17 -10.09 -4.08
CA ASP A 5 -19.02 -11.55 -4.09
C ASP A 5 -17.68 -12.00 -4.69
N GLN A 6 -17.01 -11.14 -5.48
CA GLN A 6 -15.64 -11.36 -5.95
C GLN A 6 -14.57 -11.10 -4.87
N LEU A 7 -14.95 -10.62 -3.68
CA LEU A 7 -14.00 -10.36 -2.58
C LEU A 7 -13.63 -11.61 -1.78
N VAL A 8 -14.19 -12.78 -2.11
CA VAL A 8 -13.92 -14.01 -1.37
C VAL A 8 -13.24 -15.02 -2.31
N THR A 9 -11.97 -15.28 -2.00
CA THR A 9 -11.04 -16.24 -2.64
C THR A 9 -10.29 -15.74 -3.87
N ALA A 10 -9.63 -14.59 -3.78
CA ALA A 10 -8.48 -14.35 -4.64
C ALA A 10 -7.34 -15.29 -4.19
N ASP A 11 -6.74 -16.04 -5.13
CA ASP A 11 -5.44 -16.69 -4.90
C ASP A 11 -4.38 -15.60 -4.76
N ILE A 12 -4.27 -15.04 -3.56
CA ILE A 12 -3.29 -14.00 -3.25
C ILE A 12 -1.90 -14.64 -3.34
N PRO A 13 -1.00 -14.10 -4.17
CA PRO A 13 0.37 -14.58 -4.23
C PRO A 13 1.06 -14.46 -2.88
N SER A 14 1.95 -15.41 -2.58
CA SER A 14 2.83 -15.32 -1.42
C SER A 14 4.12 -14.57 -1.79
N MET A 15 4.68 -13.84 -0.84
CA MET A 15 5.99 -13.20 -0.98
C MET A 15 6.86 -13.53 0.23
N GLU A 16 8.11 -13.92 -0.03
CA GLU A 16 9.08 -14.19 1.02
C GLU A 16 9.58 -12.87 1.64
N PRO A 17 9.75 -12.83 2.97
CA PRO A 17 10.29 -11.66 3.64
C PRO A 17 11.79 -11.50 3.37
N SER A 18 12.35 -10.35 3.75
CA SER A 18 13.80 -10.14 3.70
C SER A 18 14.55 -11.15 4.58
N SER A 19 15.81 -11.44 4.25
CA SER A 19 16.70 -12.32 5.05
C SER A 19 16.96 -11.82 6.48
N GLN A 20 16.56 -10.60 6.80
CA GLN A 20 16.62 -10.06 8.17
C GLN A 20 15.56 -10.69 9.08
N VAL A 21 14.51 -11.26 8.50
CA VAL A 21 13.42 -11.93 9.21
C VAL A 21 13.80 -13.37 9.47
N LYS A 22 14.16 -13.65 10.73
CA LYS A 22 14.56 -15.00 11.15
C LYS A 22 13.37 -15.90 11.46
N THR A 23 12.23 -15.30 11.82
CA THR A 23 11.00 -16.04 12.15
C THR A 23 10.36 -16.56 10.86
N PRO A 24 10.16 -17.88 10.72
CA PRO A 24 9.45 -18.43 9.58
C PRO A 24 8.01 -17.90 9.54
N LEU A 25 7.61 -17.34 8.40
CA LEU A 25 6.25 -16.85 8.20
C LEU A 25 5.32 -17.99 7.75
N LEU A 26 4.10 -17.99 8.29
CA LEU A 26 3.01 -18.86 7.85
C LEU A 26 2.55 -18.45 6.44
N HIS A 27 1.89 -19.37 5.72
CA HIS A 27 1.48 -19.13 4.33
C HIS A 27 0.63 -17.85 4.19
N HIS A 28 -0.39 -17.69 5.04
CA HIS A 28 -1.24 -16.50 5.04
C HIS A 28 -0.46 -15.22 5.37
N GLN A 29 0.58 -15.30 6.21
CA GLN A 29 1.41 -14.14 6.54
C GLN A 29 2.23 -13.67 5.34
N LYS A 30 2.67 -14.60 4.48
CA LYS A 30 3.36 -14.28 3.21
C LYS A 30 2.41 -13.67 2.18
N GLN A 31 1.14 -14.08 2.17
CA GLN A 31 0.10 -13.48 1.33
C GLN A 31 -0.22 -12.05 1.80
N VAL A 32 -0.38 -11.86 3.10
CA VAL A 32 -0.55 -10.55 3.73
C VAL A 32 0.64 -9.63 3.43
N PHE A 33 1.86 -10.16 3.51
CA PHE A 33 3.08 -9.42 3.17
C PHE A 33 3.06 -8.94 1.72
N TRP A 34 2.79 -9.83 0.76
CA TRP A 34 2.65 -9.46 -0.65
C TRP A 34 1.56 -8.40 -0.86
N PHE A 35 0.39 -8.61 -0.24
CA PHE A 35 -0.76 -7.73 -0.38
C PHE A 35 -0.45 -6.31 0.10
N MET A 36 0.16 -6.16 1.28
CA MET A 36 0.54 -4.86 1.80
C MET A 36 1.59 -4.18 0.94
N THR A 37 2.61 -4.91 0.47
CA THR A 37 3.62 -4.35 -0.44
C THR A 37 3.00 -3.90 -1.76
N GLN A 38 1.98 -4.60 -2.31
CA GLN A 38 1.27 -4.10 -3.49
C GLN A 38 0.47 -2.84 -3.20
N LYS A 39 -0.18 -2.76 -2.04
CA LYS A 39 -0.98 -1.61 -1.62
C LYS A 39 -0.15 -0.35 -1.32
N GLU A 40 1.14 -0.51 -1.04
CA GLU A 40 2.08 0.60 -0.88
C GLU A 40 2.63 1.14 -2.21
N LYS A 41 2.34 0.49 -3.35
CA LYS A 41 2.76 1.00 -4.67
C LYS A 41 1.90 2.18 -5.13
N PRO A 42 2.48 3.14 -5.87
CA PRO A 42 1.73 4.19 -6.53
C PRO A 42 0.61 3.62 -7.41
N ARG A 43 -0.46 4.40 -7.58
CA ARG A 43 -1.57 4.01 -8.44
C ARG A 43 -1.08 3.81 -9.87
N ALA A 44 -1.41 2.65 -10.41
CA ALA A 44 -1.27 2.35 -11.82
C ALA A 44 -2.63 2.62 -12.49
N PHE A 45 -2.57 3.31 -13.63
CA PHE A 45 -3.73 3.59 -14.45
C PHE A 45 -3.51 2.98 -15.83
N GLY A 46 -4.42 2.13 -16.25
CA GLY A 46 -4.41 1.57 -17.60
C GLY A 46 -5.80 1.42 -18.19
N PRO A 47 -5.88 1.23 -19.52
CA PRO A 47 -7.15 1.12 -20.23
C PRO A 47 -7.90 -0.16 -19.88
N LYS A 48 -7.20 -1.19 -19.38
CA LYS A 48 -7.80 -2.47 -18.97
C LYS A 48 -7.80 -2.62 -17.45
N GLU A 49 -8.74 -3.41 -16.94
CA GLU A 49 -8.88 -3.68 -15.50
C GLU A 49 -7.58 -4.22 -14.87
N GLU A 50 -6.90 -5.14 -15.56
CA GLU A 50 -5.65 -5.78 -15.13
C GLU A 50 -4.47 -4.82 -14.91
N ASP A 51 -4.50 -3.65 -15.55
CA ASP A 51 -3.46 -2.63 -15.46
C ASP A 51 -3.66 -1.69 -14.26
N ASN A 52 -4.83 -1.76 -13.60
CA ASN A 52 -5.21 -0.84 -12.53
C ASN A 52 -5.09 -1.52 -11.16
N ASN A 53 -4.47 -0.85 -10.20
CA ASN A 53 -4.36 -1.32 -8.81
C ASN A 53 -5.29 -0.55 -7.84
N SER A 54 -6.15 0.30 -8.37
CA SER A 54 -7.12 1.12 -7.63
C SER A 54 -8.50 1.08 -8.31
N LEU A 55 -9.49 1.76 -7.73
CA LEU A 55 -10.84 1.87 -8.30
C LEU A 55 -10.95 2.94 -9.41
N TRP A 56 -9.86 3.64 -9.70
CA TRP A 56 -9.82 4.69 -10.71
C TRP A 56 -9.41 4.11 -12.06
N ARG A 57 -10.10 4.51 -13.12
CA ARG A 57 -9.81 4.14 -14.51
C ARG A 57 -9.41 5.38 -15.29
N ILE A 58 -8.47 5.20 -16.22
CA ILE A 58 -8.10 6.25 -17.17
C ILE A 58 -8.97 6.15 -18.42
N GLU A 59 -9.61 7.25 -18.78
CA GLU A 59 -10.37 7.39 -20.02
C GLU A 59 -9.64 8.39 -20.92
N ILE A 60 -9.37 8.00 -22.17
CA ILE A 60 -8.76 8.87 -23.18
C ILE A 60 -9.88 9.42 -24.05
N GLN A 61 -10.04 10.73 -24.07
CA GLN A 61 -11.02 11.41 -24.90
C GLN A 61 -10.60 11.45 -26.38
N SER A 62 -11.56 11.75 -27.26
CA SER A 62 -11.31 11.94 -28.70
C SER A 62 -10.29 13.05 -29.01
N ASN A 63 -10.15 14.03 -28.12
CA ASN A 63 -9.15 15.09 -28.22
C ASN A 63 -7.76 14.71 -27.63
N GLY A 64 -7.58 13.46 -27.20
CA GLY A 64 -6.35 12.96 -26.59
C GLY A 64 -6.15 13.31 -25.11
N SER A 65 -7.05 14.07 -24.49
CA SER A 65 -6.96 14.39 -23.07
C SER A 65 -7.36 13.21 -22.19
N LYS A 66 -6.73 13.11 -21.01
CA LYS A 66 -6.95 12.04 -20.03
C LYS A 66 -7.96 12.51 -18.99
N ARG A 67 -8.93 11.64 -18.68
CA ARG A 67 -9.83 11.76 -17.53
C ARG A 67 -9.68 10.55 -16.64
N TYR A 68 -9.91 10.72 -15.34
CA TYR A 68 -9.89 9.65 -14.36
C TYR A 68 -11.29 9.49 -13.79
N LYS A 69 -11.80 8.27 -13.82
CA LYS A 69 -13.14 7.95 -13.34
C LYS A 69 -13.08 6.93 -12.22
N ASP A 70 -13.75 7.23 -11.11
CA ASP A 70 -13.97 6.29 -10.02
C ASP A 70 -15.16 5.38 -10.35
N ILE A 71 -14.95 4.07 -10.40
CA ILE A 71 -15.97 3.13 -10.87
C ILE A 71 -17.15 2.97 -9.89
N ILE A 72 -16.97 3.31 -8.61
CA ILE A 72 -18.00 3.13 -7.58
C ILE A 72 -18.87 4.39 -7.51
N SER A 73 -18.24 5.54 -7.34
CA SER A 73 -18.93 6.82 -7.18
C SER A 73 -19.33 7.48 -8.50
N GLY A 74 -18.72 7.06 -9.62
CA GLY A 74 -18.93 7.67 -10.93
C GLY A 74 -18.28 9.05 -11.08
N VAL A 75 -17.55 9.53 -10.07
CA VAL A 75 -16.86 10.83 -10.10
C VAL A 75 -15.78 10.81 -11.18
N VAL A 76 -15.75 11.88 -11.97
CA VAL A 76 -14.77 12.07 -13.04
C VAL A 76 -13.95 13.33 -12.77
N VAL A 77 -12.64 13.21 -12.86
CA VAL A 77 -11.68 14.31 -12.67
C VAL A 77 -10.70 14.38 -13.84
N ASP A 78 -10.29 15.59 -14.21
CA ASP A 78 -9.33 15.82 -15.30
C ASP A 78 -7.87 15.74 -14.83
N GLN A 79 -7.63 15.80 -13.52
CA GLN A 79 -6.31 15.64 -12.90
C GLN A 79 -6.18 14.29 -12.24
N GLU A 80 -4.95 13.78 -12.13
CA GLU A 80 -4.68 12.52 -11.46
C GLU A 80 -5.19 12.57 -10.01
N PRO A 81 -6.00 11.59 -9.58
CA PRO A 81 -6.55 11.58 -8.23
C PRO A 81 -5.43 11.44 -7.20
N PRO A 82 -5.62 11.96 -5.97
CA PRO A 82 -4.62 11.84 -4.92
C PRO A 82 -4.17 10.40 -4.69
N GLN A 83 -2.86 10.22 -4.56
CA GLN A 83 -2.24 8.94 -4.23
C GLN A 83 -2.65 8.56 -2.80
N ILE A 84 -3.16 7.34 -2.64
CA ILE A 84 -3.48 6.74 -1.35
C ILE A 84 -2.70 5.44 -1.31
N LEU A 85 -1.73 5.36 -0.41
CA LEU A 85 -0.87 4.20 -0.24
C LEU A 85 -1.24 3.48 1.07
N GLY A 86 -1.08 2.16 1.06
CA GLY A 86 -1.39 1.29 2.19
C GLY A 86 -2.79 0.68 2.10
N GLY A 87 -3.20 0.01 3.17
CA GLY A 87 -4.45 -0.73 3.21
C GLY A 87 -4.87 -1.12 4.61
N LEU A 88 -6.04 -1.77 4.69
CA LEU A 88 -6.59 -2.30 5.93
C LEU A 88 -6.37 -3.81 5.98
N LEU A 89 -5.72 -4.28 7.04
CA LEU A 89 -5.63 -5.70 7.37
C LEU A 89 -6.58 -6.02 8.51
N ALA A 90 -7.64 -6.76 8.19
CA ALA A 90 -8.70 -7.10 9.12
C ALA A 90 -8.79 -8.62 9.38
N ASP A 91 -7.66 -9.33 9.36
CA ASP A 91 -7.67 -10.78 9.65
C ASP A 91 -8.09 -11.07 11.09
N MET A 92 -8.49 -12.32 11.36
CA MET A 92 -8.75 -12.80 12.72
C MET A 92 -7.58 -12.54 13.68
N MET A 93 -7.90 -12.30 14.95
CA MET A 93 -6.91 -12.07 16.00
C MET A 93 -5.99 -13.30 16.16
N GLY A 94 -4.71 -13.06 16.50
CA GLY A 94 -3.73 -14.14 16.68
C GLY A 94 -2.96 -14.57 15.42
N LEU A 95 -3.34 -14.08 14.23
CA LEU A 95 -2.67 -14.46 12.96
C LEU A 95 -1.32 -13.76 12.68
N GLY A 96 -0.81 -12.96 13.62
CA GLY A 96 0.49 -12.30 13.49
C GLY A 96 0.53 -11.12 12.51
N LYS A 97 -0.63 -10.47 12.26
CA LYS A 97 -0.77 -9.30 11.36
C LYS A 97 0.29 -8.22 11.56
N THR A 98 0.59 -7.92 12.81
CA THR A 98 1.47 -6.80 13.16
C THR A 98 2.92 -7.08 12.78
N LEU A 99 3.37 -8.35 12.83
CA LEU A 99 4.70 -8.73 12.34
C LEU A 99 4.76 -8.52 10.82
N SER A 100 3.76 -8.99 10.06
CA SER A 100 3.72 -8.82 8.61
C SER A 100 3.78 -7.35 8.18
N LEU A 101 3.07 -6.47 8.89
CA LEU A 101 3.08 -5.01 8.63
C LEU A 101 4.43 -4.35 8.89
N ALA A 102 5.09 -4.68 10.00
CA ALA A 102 6.39 -4.10 10.30
C ALA A 102 7.43 -4.49 9.24
N LEU A 103 7.38 -5.76 8.81
CA LEU A 103 8.32 -6.31 7.83
C LEU A 103 8.14 -5.69 6.44
N SER A 104 6.91 -5.38 6.00
CA SER A 104 6.63 -4.90 4.64
C SER A 104 7.28 -3.55 4.33
N SER A 105 7.61 -2.78 5.37
CA SER A 105 8.22 -1.45 5.22
C SER A 105 9.76 -1.43 5.23
N LEU A 106 10.42 -2.53 5.59
CA LEU A 106 11.87 -2.51 5.93
C LEU A 106 12.78 -2.27 4.74
N LYS A 107 12.50 -2.86 3.58
CA LYS A 107 13.35 -2.70 2.38
C LYS A 107 13.09 -1.35 1.73
N GLU A 108 11.82 -1.03 1.58
CA GLU A 108 11.26 0.17 0.97
C GLU A 108 11.72 1.43 1.71
N SER A 109 11.73 1.41 3.05
CA SER A 109 12.20 2.53 3.88
C SER A 109 13.68 2.87 3.66
N ARG A 110 14.53 1.87 3.35
CA ARG A 110 15.95 2.10 3.02
C ARG A 110 16.10 2.74 1.65
N GLU A 111 15.32 2.29 0.67
CA GLU A 111 15.29 2.87 -0.67
C GLU A 111 14.74 4.30 -0.64
N TRP A 112 13.69 4.54 0.14
CA TRP A 112 13.07 5.85 0.35
C TRP A 112 14.07 6.92 0.83
N THR A 113 14.97 6.55 1.75
CA THR A 113 15.99 7.47 2.28
C THR A 113 17.00 7.92 1.22
N ARG A 114 17.17 7.14 0.14
CA ARG A 114 18.06 7.50 -0.99
C ARG A 114 17.40 8.43 -2.00
N GLN A 115 16.08 8.56 -1.96
CA GLN A 115 15.32 9.41 -2.88
C GLN A 115 15.30 10.86 -2.42
N MET A 116 15.09 11.78 -3.35
CA MET A 116 14.87 13.19 -3.01
C MET A 116 13.48 13.37 -2.39
N PRO A 117 13.35 14.14 -1.30
CA PRO A 117 12.05 14.50 -0.75
C PRO A 117 11.22 15.29 -1.76
N ASN A 118 9.89 15.22 -1.63
CA ASN A 118 8.98 15.93 -2.51
C ASN A 118 9.31 17.43 -2.53
N ARG A 119 9.53 17.99 -3.73
CA ARG A 119 9.94 19.39 -3.93
C ARG A 119 8.96 20.39 -3.32
N HIS A 120 7.66 20.09 -3.29
CA HIS A 120 6.66 20.94 -2.64
C HIS A 120 6.84 20.95 -1.13
N LEU A 121 7.11 19.80 -0.52
CA LEU A 121 7.38 19.70 0.92
C LEU A 121 8.68 20.41 1.31
N VAL A 122 9.73 20.31 0.48
CA VAL A 122 11.00 21.02 0.71
C VAL A 122 10.81 22.54 0.69
N ARG A 123 9.92 23.06 -0.17
CA ARG A 123 9.58 24.49 -0.23
C ARG A 123 8.82 24.97 1.00
N GLN A 124 7.90 24.14 1.53
CA GLN A 124 7.09 24.47 2.70
C GLN A 124 7.86 24.32 4.01
N THR A 125 8.71 23.29 4.10
CA THR A 125 9.47 22.93 5.29
C THR A 125 10.95 22.77 4.93
N PRO A 126 11.74 23.84 4.99
CA PRO A 126 13.17 23.79 4.71
C PRO A 126 13.88 22.78 5.63
N GLY A 127 14.70 21.91 5.04
CA GLY A 127 15.45 20.89 5.79
C GLY A 127 14.74 19.54 5.96
N ILE A 128 13.54 19.35 5.41
CA ILE A 128 12.87 18.05 5.43
C ILE A 128 13.69 16.98 4.71
N ARG A 129 13.67 15.75 5.26
CA ARG A 129 14.40 14.60 4.72
C ARG A 129 13.53 13.35 4.74
N ASN A 130 13.75 12.47 3.78
CA ASN A 130 13.16 11.13 3.79
C ASN A 130 13.79 10.31 4.92
N THR A 131 12.96 9.67 5.73
CA THR A 131 13.40 8.86 6.88
C THR A 131 13.02 7.39 6.70
N LYS A 132 13.88 6.49 7.18
CA LYS A 132 13.63 5.04 7.19
C LYS A 132 12.78 4.54 8.38
N THR A 133 11.99 5.42 9.00
CA THR A 133 11.31 5.16 10.27
C THR A 133 9.84 4.80 10.03
N THR A 134 9.37 3.73 10.64
CA THR A 134 7.95 3.33 10.66
C THR A 134 7.38 3.61 12.04
N LEU A 135 6.32 4.43 12.12
CA LEU A 135 5.61 4.72 13.37
C LEU A 135 4.53 3.67 13.60
N LEU A 136 4.62 2.95 14.73
CA LEU A 136 3.59 2.00 15.15
C LEU A 136 2.82 2.58 16.33
N VAL A 137 1.54 2.87 16.12
CA VAL A 137 0.64 3.36 17.18
C VAL A 137 -0.16 2.18 17.72
N MET A 138 -0.09 1.96 19.03
CA MET A 138 -0.76 0.84 19.69
C MET A 138 -1.21 1.23 21.11
N PRO A 139 -2.16 0.49 21.72
CA PRO A 139 -2.50 0.66 23.13
C PRO A 139 -1.30 0.42 24.06
N LEU A 140 -1.23 1.15 25.18
CA LEU A 140 -0.13 1.06 26.14
C LEU A 140 0.14 -0.37 26.62
N SER A 141 -0.93 -1.15 26.82
CA SER A 141 -0.85 -2.56 27.25
C SER A 141 -0.12 -3.46 26.26
N ALA A 142 -0.03 -3.09 24.99
CA ALA A 142 0.64 -3.87 23.95
C ALA A 142 2.11 -3.48 23.74
N VAL A 143 2.57 -2.34 24.26
CA VAL A 143 3.91 -1.78 24.00
C VAL A 143 5.01 -2.75 24.45
N ASN A 144 4.87 -3.36 25.62
CA ASN A 144 5.89 -4.29 26.14
C ASN A 144 6.11 -5.51 25.24
N ASN A 145 5.15 -5.87 24.39
CA ASN A 145 5.30 -6.98 23.45
C ASN A 145 6.18 -6.61 22.23
N TRP A 146 6.55 -5.33 22.07
CA TRP A 146 7.26 -4.80 20.89
C TRP A 146 8.67 -4.29 21.14
N VAL A 147 9.06 -4.07 22.40
CA VAL A 147 10.32 -3.41 22.78
C VAL A 147 11.38 -4.41 23.27
N ALA A 148 11.14 -5.71 23.12
CA ALA A 148 12.02 -6.78 23.60
C ALA A 148 13.30 -6.94 22.75
#